data_AF-A0A372DQA2-F1
#
_entry.id   AF-A0A372DQA2-F1
#
_cell.length_a   1.000
_cell.length_b   1.000
_cell.length_c   1.000
_cell.angle_alpha   90.00
_cell.angle_beta   90.00
_cell.angle_gamma   90.00
#
_symmetry.space_group_name_H-M   'P 1'
#
loop_
_entity.id
_entity.type
_entity.pdbx_description
1 polymer ?
#
loop_
_entity_poly.entity_id
_entity_poly.type
_entity_poly.pdbx_seq_one_letter_code
_entity_poly.pdbx_strand_id
1 'polypeptide(L)'
;MTTAAEETLLDVAEGPTSAIETIETVISSLATENSAMVNRSGGSSLWRFQYGSVEVYVQLTGETDDDTLTVWSSVLNLPAKDEAGLLKKLMTANWLSTFEARYAIAENSVVVTTTRTVAELSPGEISRSITLVASIADDNDEALQAEFG
;
A
#
# COMPACT_ATOMS: atom_id res chain seq x y z
N MET A 1 -24.33 -50.06 -24.73
CA MET A 1 -25.25 -48.94 -24.46
C MET A 1 -24.99 -48.51 -23.02
N THR A 2 -24.09 -47.54 -22.79
CA THR A 2 -24.36 -46.08 -22.84
C THR A 2 -25.17 -45.69 -21.60
N THR A 3 -24.76 -44.81 -20.68
CA THR A 3 -23.60 -43.93 -20.51
C THR A 3 -23.60 -43.49 -19.05
N ALA A 4 -22.46 -43.54 -18.35
CA ALA A 4 -22.25 -42.73 -17.14
C ALA A 4 -21.86 -41.34 -17.63
N ALA A 5 -22.69 -40.33 -17.35
CA ALA A 5 -22.39 -38.95 -17.71
C ALA A 5 -21.33 -38.43 -16.73
N GLU A 6 -20.14 -38.15 -17.26
CA GLU A 6 -19.06 -37.44 -16.60
C GLU A 6 -19.55 -36.07 -16.11
N GLU A 7 -19.44 -35.81 -14.80
CA GLU A 7 -19.43 -34.45 -14.28
C GLU A 7 -18.12 -33.79 -14.72
N THR A 8 -18.18 -33.02 -15.81
CA THR A 8 -17.15 -32.05 -16.16
C THR A 8 -17.07 -31.00 -15.05
N LEU A 9 -16.12 -31.18 -14.13
CA LEU A 9 -15.61 -30.11 -13.29
C LEU A 9 -14.98 -29.08 -14.25
N LEU A 10 -15.65 -27.95 -14.43
CA LEU A 10 -15.07 -26.79 -15.10
C LEU A 10 -13.94 -26.30 -14.20
N ASP A 11 -12.70 -26.59 -14.60
CA ASP A 11 -11.52 -25.92 -14.10
C ASP A 11 -11.63 -24.46 -14.55
N VAL A 12 -12.20 -23.62 -13.68
CA VAL A 12 -12.27 -22.17 -13.89
C VAL A 12 -10.85 -21.67 -13.73
N ALA A 13 -10.07 -21.74 -14.80
CA ALA A 13 -8.80 -21.05 -14.87
C ALA A 13 -9.09 -19.55 -14.72
N GLU A 14 -8.94 -19.04 -13.49
CA GLU A 14 -8.83 -17.61 -13.24
C GLU A 14 -7.64 -17.14 -14.08
N GLY A 15 -7.91 -16.33 -15.11
CA GLY A 15 -6.86 -15.63 -15.83
C GLY A 15 -6.04 -14.79 -14.84
N PRO A 16 -4.82 -14.37 -15.21
CA PRO A 16 -4.02 -13.52 -14.34
C PRO A 16 -4.85 -12.30 -13.91
N THR A 17 -5.13 -12.19 -12.61
CA THR A 17 -5.81 -11.03 -12.03
C THR A 17 -4.94 -9.81 -12.27
N SER A 18 -5.54 -8.74 -12.81
CA SER A 18 -4.80 -7.50 -13.05
C SER A 18 -4.26 -6.91 -11.74
N ALA A 19 -3.20 -6.11 -11.82
CA ALA A 19 -2.69 -5.41 -10.63
C ALA A 19 -3.77 -4.44 -10.10
N ILE A 20 -4.53 -3.84 -11.02
CA ILE A 20 -5.68 -2.96 -10.71
C ILE A 20 -6.74 -3.69 -9.88
N GLU A 21 -7.25 -4.84 -10.35
CA GLU A 21 -8.29 -5.60 -9.64
C GLU A 21 -7.80 -6.10 -8.28
N THR A 22 -6.52 -6.50 -8.21
CA THR A 22 -5.88 -6.88 -6.94
C THR A 22 -5.88 -5.71 -5.96
N ILE A 23 -5.43 -4.53 -6.39
CA ILE A 23 -5.41 -3.32 -5.55
C ILE A 23 -6.83 -3.00 -5.06
N GLU A 24 -7.83 -2.99 -5.94
CA GLU A 24 -9.21 -2.69 -5.57
C GLU A 24 -9.80 -3.69 -4.58
N THR A 25 -9.49 -4.98 -4.75
CA THR A 25 -9.91 -6.04 -3.84
C THR A 25 -9.27 -5.87 -2.47
N VAL A 26 -7.96 -5.62 -2.42
CA VAL A 26 -7.24 -5.39 -1.16
C VAL A 26 -7.80 -4.17 -0.44
N ILE A 27 -7.98 -3.04 -1.14
CA ILE A 27 -8.53 -1.81 -0.56
C ILE A 27 -9.95 -2.06 -0.04
N SER A 28 -10.80 -2.77 -0.79
CA SER A 28 -12.17 -3.08 -0.34
C SER A 28 -12.22 -3.89 0.96
N SER A 29 -11.17 -4.67 1.24
CA SER A 29 -11.05 -5.46 2.47
C SER A 29 -10.44 -4.71 3.66
N LEU A 30 -9.66 -3.66 3.40
CA LEU A 30 -8.92 -2.91 4.43
C LEU A 30 -9.58 -1.57 4.79
N ALA A 31 -10.25 -0.94 3.84
CA ALA A 31 -10.76 0.42 4.00
C ALA A 31 -11.87 0.50 5.04
N THR A 32 -11.82 1.55 5.86
CA THR A 32 -12.98 1.97 6.67
C THR A 32 -14.15 2.28 5.73
N GLU A 33 -15.38 1.96 6.17
CA GLU A 33 -16.59 2.05 5.35
C GLU A 33 -16.70 3.39 4.60
N ASN A 34 -16.91 3.32 3.27
CA ASN A 34 -17.05 4.45 2.35
C ASN A 34 -15.85 5.43 2.28
N SER A 35 -14.65 5.04 2.72
CA SER A 35 -13.47 5.90 2.65
C SER A 35 -12.69 5.84 1.33
N ALA A 36 -12.87 4.77 0.55
CA ALA A 36 -12.07 4.52 -0.65
C ALA A 36 -12.48 5.42 -1.82
N MET A 37 -11.49 6.06 -2.45
CA MET A 37 -11.61 6.86 -3.65
C MET A 37 -10.54 6.45 -4.67
N VAL A 38 -10.86 6.56 -5.96
CA VAL A 38 -9.94 6.28 -7.05
C VAL A 38 -9.96 7.41 -8.07
N ASN A 39 -8.77 7.78 -8.56
CA ASN A 39 -8.57 8.69 -9.67
C ASN A 39 -7.73 8.00 -10.75
N ARG A 40 -8.20 8.00 -12.00
CA ARG A 40 -7.52 7.39 -13.14
C ARG A 40 -7.21 8.47 -14.16
N SER A 41 -5.94 8.58 -14.56
CA SER A 41 -5.50 9.57 -15.55
C SER A 41 -4.25 9.11 -16.30
N GLY A 42 -4.30 9.17 -17.63
CA GLY A 42 -3.11 9.00 -18.48
C GLY A 42 -2.40 7.65 -18.32
N GLY A 43 -3.12 6.57 -18.02
CA GLY A 43 -2.55 5.24 -17.76
C GLY A 43 -2.18 4.98 -16.30
N SER A 44 -2.07 6.03 -15.49
CA SER A 44 -1.86 5.92 -14.04
C SER A 44 -3.19 5.85 -13.28
N SER A 45 -3.15 5.16 -12.14
CA SER A 45 -4.25 5.09 -11.17
C SER A 45 -3.74 5.45 -9.78
N LEU A 46 -4.48 6.29 -9.08
CA LEU A 46 -4.23 6.67 -7.69
C LEU A 46 -5.46 6.33 -6.87
N TRP A 47 -5.28 5.45 -5.89
CA TRP A 47 -6.28 5.16 -4.88
C TRP A 47 -5.91 5.83 -3.57
N ARG A 48 -6.94 6.17 -2.81
CA ARG A 48 -6.84 6.74 -1.47
C ARG A 48 -7.92 6.14 -0.60
N PHE A 49 -7.59 5.71 0.61
CA PHE A 49 -8.55 5.15 1.55
C PHE A 49 -8.10 5.39 3.00
N GLN A 50 -9.02 5.27 3.94
CA GLN A 50 -8.72 5.37 5.37
C GLN A 50 -8.50 3.98 5.95
N TYR A 51 -7.47 3.83 6.77
CA TYR A 51 -7.18 2.64 7.56
C TYR A 51 -6.83 3.09 8.98
N GLY A 52 -7.65 2.73 9.96
CA GLY A 52 -7.53 3.25 11.32
C GLY A 52 -7.56 4.79 11.36
N SER A 53 -6.54 5.43 11.91
CA SER A 53 -6.40 6.90 11.98
C SER A 53 -5.75 7.53 10.75
N VAL A 54 -5.10 6.73 9.89
CA VAL A 54 -4.29 7.23 8.78
C VAL A 54 -5.00 7.19 7.42
N GLU A 55 -4.56 8.06 6.52
CA GLU A 55 -4.95 8.05 5.11
C GLU A 55 -3.84 7.39 4.27
N VAL A 56 -4.19 6.37 3.52
CA VAL A 56 -3.26 5.55 2.72
C VAL A 56 -3.47 5.84 1.23
N TYR A 57 -2.37 5.98 0.52
CA TYR A 57 -2.31 6.24 -0.91
C TYR A 57 -1.64 5.07 -1.62
N VAL A 58 -2.21 4.66 -2.74
CA VAL A 58 -1.67 3.62 -3.62
C VAL A 58 -1.62 4.20 -5.02
N GLN A 59 -0.45 4.23 -5.65
CA GLN A 59 -0.27 4.68 -7.02
C GLN A 59 0.28 3.55 -7.86
N LEU A 60 -0.36 3.32 -9.00
CA LEU A 60 0.12 2.43 -10.06
C LEU A 60 0.30 3.27 -11.32
N THR A 61 1.51 3.33 -11.89
CA THR A 61 1.76 4.16 -13.08
C THR A 61 1.29 3.51 -14.38
N GLY A 62 1.08 2.19 -14.36
CA GLY A 62 0.63 1.33 -15.45
C GLY A 62 0.85 -0.15 -15.08
N GLU A 63 0.71 -1.07 -16.04
CA GLU A 63 0.83 -2.52 -15.82
C GLU A 63 1.98 -3.16 -16.64
N THR A 64 2.92 -2.36 -17.12
CA THR A 64 4.14 -2.86 -17.78
C THR A 64 5.27 -3.07 -16.78
N ASP A 65 6.30 -3.85 -17.12
CA ASP A 65 7.43 -4.11 -16.22
C ASP A 65 8.18 -2.85 -15.76
N ASP A 66 8.18 -1.80 -16.60
CA ASP A 66 8.80 -0.50 -16.31
C ASP A 66 7.93 0.41 -15.43
N ASP A 67 6.67 0.05 -15.22
CA ASP A 67 5.76 0.77 -14.33
C ASP A 67 6.08 0.50 -12.86
N THR A 68 5.54 1.36 -11.99
CA THR A 68 5.79 1.29 -10.56
C THR A 68 4.50 1.21 -9.77
N LEU A 69 4.54 0.40 -8.70
CA LEU A 69 3.61 0.45 -7.58
C LEU A 69 4.28 1.24 -6.47
N THR A 70 3.64 2.32 -6.02
CA THR A 70 4.06 3.12 -4.88
C THR A 70 2.93 3.21 -3.87
N VAL A 71 3.20 2.86 -2.61
CA VAL A 71 2.25 2.97 -1.50
C VAL A 71 2.85 3.90 -0.46
N TRP A 72 2.06 4.83 0.07
CA TRP A 72 2.51 5.69 1.17
C TRP A 72 1.38 6.15 2.07
N SER A 73 1.75 6.62 3.26
CA SER A 73 0.86 7.28 4.20
C SER A 73 1.65 8.29 5.05
N SER A 74 1.04 9.43 5.34
CA SER A 74 1.64 10.48 6.19
C SER A 74 1.41 10.17 7.66
N VAL A 75 2.46 10.31 8.47
CA VAL A 75 2.43 9.99 9.91
C VAL A 75 2.74 11.18 10.81
N LEU A 76 3.38 12.24 10.29
CA LEU A 76 3.72 13.43 11.07
C LEU A 76 3.95 14.64 10.16
N ASN A 77 3.33 15.78 10.44
CA ASN A 77 3.61 17.02 9.74
C ASN A 77 4.87 17.71 10.29
N LEU A 78 5.66 18.32 9.41
CA LEU A 78 6.86 19.08 9.75
C LEU A 78 6.57 20.60 9.70
N PRO A 79 7.28 21.42 10.49
CA PRO A 79 8.44 21.08 11.34
C PRO A 79 8.04 20.38 12.65
N ALA A 80 8.90 19.48 13.11
CA ALA A 80 8.75 18.80 14.40
C ALA A 80 9.44 19.57 15.54
N LYS A 81 9.06 19.32 16.80
CA LYS A 81 9.69 19.92 18.00
C LYS A 81 11.19 19.59 18.13
N ASP A 82 11.58 18.36 17.78
CA ASP A 82 12.96 17.88 17.77
C ASP A 82 13.25 17.08 16.48
N GLU A 83 13.60 17.79 15.41
CA GLU A 83 13.87 17.15 14.11
C GLU A 83 15.09 16.23 14.14
N ALA A 84 16.12 16.55 14.92
CA ALA A 84 17.32 15.71 14.99
C ALA A 84 17.03 14.37 15.70
N GLY A 85 16.27 14.41 16.79
CA GLY A 85 15.79 13.22 17.50
C GLY A 85 14.85 12.38 16.62
N LEU A 86 13.90 13.04 15.94
CA LEU A 86 12.98 12.40 15.00
C LEU A 86 13.75 11.65 13.91
N LEU A 87 14.63 12.34 13.17
CA LEU A 87 15.39 11.74 12.07
C LEU A 87 16.23 10.54 12.54
N LYS A 88 16.87 10.64 13.71
CA LYS A 88 17.63 9.51 14.27
C LYS A 88 16.73 8.31 14.56
N LYS A 89 15.53 8.53 15.12
CA LYS A 89 14.55 7.47 15.41
C LYS A 89 14.07 6.81 14.13
N LEU A 90 13.66 7.59 13.12
CA LEU A 90 13.17 7.09 11.84
C LEU A 90 14.26 6.30 11.09
N MET A 91 15.50 6.79 11.05
CA MET A 91 16.63 6.07 10.43
C MET A 91 16.98 4.78 11.16
N THR A 92 16.84 4.75 12.48
CA THR A 92 17.04 3.52 13.26
C THR A 92 15.95 2.49 12.96
N ALA A 93 14.69 2.93 12.86
CA ALA A 93 13.57 2.06 12.51
C ALA A 93 13.69 1.47 11.09
N ASN A 94 14.18 2.26 10.13
CA ASN A 94 14.39 1.82 8.74
C ASN A 94 15.37 0.66 8.58
N TRP A 95 16.18 0.34 9.58
CA TRP A 95 17.14 -0.77 9.47
C TRP A 95 16.44 -2.13 9.33
N LEU A 96 15.48 -2.44 10.22
CA LEU A 96 14.78 -3.74 10.22
C LEU A 96 13.33 -3.67 10.72
N SER A 97 12.88 -2.56 11.30
CA SER A 97 11.53 -2.46 11.88
C SER A 97 10.45 -2.16 10.84
N THR A 98 10.83 -1.65 9.66
CA THR A 98 9.89 -1.27 8.60
C THR A 98 9.77 -2.30 7.47
N PHE A 99 10.49 -3.43 7.57
CA PHE A 99 10.55 -4.47 6.52
C PHE A 99 10.85 -3.88 5.13
N GLU A 100 9.97 -4.09 4.14
CA GLU A 100 10.11 -3.55 2.79
C GLU A 100 9.72 -2.07 2.66
N ALA A 101 9.05 -1.51 3.67
CA ALA A 101 8.72 -0.10 3.76
C ALA A 101 9.87 0.72 4.38
N ARG A 102 9.77 2.04 4.30
CA ARG A 102 10.73 2.98 4.89
C ARG A 102 10.04 4.30 5.23
N TYR A 103 10.54 4.98 6.27
CA TYR A 103 10.24 6.39 6.50
C TYR A 103 10.99 7.27 5.50
N ALA A 104 10.30 8.27 4.97
CA ALA A 104 10.81 9.31 4.09
C ALA A 104 10.17 10.67 4.44
N ILE A 105 10.65 11.75 3.82
CA ILE A 105 10.03 13.07 3.90
C ILE A 105 9.48 13.43 2.52
N ALA A 106 8.21 13.79 2.47
CA ALA A 106 7.53 14.28 1.27
C ALA A 106 6.53 15.38 1.67
N GLU A 107 6.44 16.44 0.86
CA GLU A 107 5.43 17.51 1.02
C GLU A 107 5.33 18.08 2.45
N ASN A 108 6.47 18.35 3.09
CA ASN A 108 6.54 18.84 4.48
C ASN A 108 5.94 17.89 5.52
N SER A 109 5.92 16.58 5.25
CA SER A 109 5.50 15.56 6.21
C SER A 109 6.44 14.36 6.18
N VAL A 110 6.53 13.66 7.31
CA VAL A 110 7.10 12.31 7.38
C VAL A 110 6.06 11.34 6.85
N VAL A 111 6.49 10.49 5.91
CA VAL A 111 5.66 9.46 5.31
C VAL A 111 6.30 8.09 5.51
N VAL A 112 5.46 7.06 5.65
CA VAL A 112 5.87 5.66 5.47
C VAL A 112 5.61 5.32 4.02
N THR A 113 6.57 4.70 3.32
CA THR A 113 6.39 4.34 1.91
C THR A 113 7.10 3.05 1.52
N THR A 114 6.54 2.38 0.52
CA THR A 114 7.26 1.40 -0.30
C THR A 114 7.03 1.69 -1.78
N THR A 115 8.03 1.40 -2.60
CA THR A 115 7.96 1.56 -4.05
C THR A 115 8.78 0.46 -4.71
N ARG A 116 8.25 -0.10 -5.80
CA ARG A 116 8.93 -1.09 -6.64
C ARG A 116 8.33 -1.12 -8.04
N THR A 117 9.02 -1.77 -8.95
CA THR A 117 8.54 -2.06 -10.31
C THR A 117 7.40 -3.08 -10.29
N VAL A 118 6.53 -3.01 -11.30
CA VAL A 118 5.45 -3.98 -11.55
C VAL A 118 6.00 -5.30 -12.13
N ALA A 119 7.23 -5.28 -12.66
CA ALA A 119 7.92 -6.48 -13.12
C ALA A 119 7.85 -7.62 -12.09
N GLU A 120 7.29 -8.76 -12.52
CA GLU A 120 7.10 -9.98 -11.72
C GLU A 120 6.32 -9.76 -10.40
N LEU A 121 5.54 -8.67 -10.29
CA LEU A 121 4.79 -8.34 -9.10
C LEU A 121 3.58 -9.26 -8.94
N SER A 122 3.60 -10.11 -7.92
CA SER A 122 2.49 -11.01 -7.62
C SER A 122 1.36 -10.31 -6.85
N PRO A 123 0.11 -10.84 -6.92
CA PRO A 123 -0.99 -10.31 -6.12
C PRO A 123 -0.71 -10.30 -4.60
N GLY A 124 0.02 -11.29 -4.09
CA GLY A 124 0.43 -11.36 -2.69
C GLY A 124 1.39 -10.23 -2.30
N GLU A 125 2.29 -9.82 -3.19
CA GLU A 125 3.20 -8.70 -2.95
C GLU A 125 2.50 -7.34 -3.00
N ILE A 126 1.48 -7.19 -3.86
CA ILE A 126 0.60 -6.01 -3.87
C ILE A 126 -0.13 -5.91 -2.53
N SER A 127 -0.80 -6.99 -2.11
CA SER A 127 -1.53 -7.04 -0.84
C SER A 127 -0.60 -6.70 0.33
N ARG A 128 0.56 -7.36 0.40
CA ARG A 128 1.56 -7.13 1.44
C ARG A 128 2.05 -5.68 1.45
N SER A 129 2.34 -5.08 0.30
CA SER A 129 2.81 -3.68 0.22
C SER A 129 1.80 -2.70 0.79
N ILE A 130 0.51 -2.89 0.46
CA ILE A 130 -0.58 -2.03 0.93
C ILE A 130 -0.79 -2.20 2.43
N THR A 131 -0.98 -3.44 2.89
CA THR A 131 -1.22 -3.74 4.31
C THR A 131 -0.04 -3.29 5.18
N LEU A 132 1.20 -3.54 4.74
CA LEU A 132 2.40 -3.18 5.51
C LEU A 132 2.50 -1.69 5.75
N VAL A 133 2.33 -0.87 4.70
CA VAL A 133 2.38 0.60 4.85
C VAL A 133 1.23 1.10 5.71
N ALA A 134 0.02 0.59 5.50
CA ALA A 134 -1.15 0.98 6.28
C ALA A 134 -0.96 0.69 7.77
N SER A 135 -0.54 -0.54 8.13
CA SER A 135 -0.31 -0.93 9.53
C SER A 135 0.85 -0.17 10.17
N ILE A 136 2.00 -0.02 9.49
CA ILE A 136 3.13 0.73 10.07
C ILE A 136 2.73 2.20 10.29
N ALA A 137 1.97 2.80 9.38
CA ALA A 137 1.54 4.18 9.53
C ALA A 137 0.58 4.35 10.72
N ASP A 138 -0.47 3.52 10.79
CA ASP A 138 -1.46 3.51 11.89
C ASP A 138 -0.84 3.19 13.25
N ASP A 139 0.12 2.27 13.31
CA ASP A 139 0.78 1.90 14.58
C ASP A 139 1.70 3.02 15.13
N ASN A 140 2.11 3.98 14.29
CA ASN A 140 3.16 4.94 14.64
C ASN A 140 2.74 6.41 14.57
N ASP A 141 1.63 6.77 13.93
CA ASP A 141 1.22 8.17 13.74
C ASP A 141 0.98 8.89 15.09
N GLU A 142 0.18 8.31 15.98
CA GLU A 142 -0.14 8.88 17.29
C GLU A 142 1.11 8.99 18.17
N ALA A 143 1.97 7.97 18.14
CA ALA A 143 3.20 7.93 18.93
C ALA A 143 4.21 9.00 18.47
N LEU A 144 4.37 9.16 17.15
CA LEU A 144 5.23 10.19 16.57
C LEU A 144 4.67 11.59 16.83
N GLN A 145 3.36 11.77 16.69
CA GLN A 145 2.68 13.05 16.96
C GLN A 145 2.79 13.44 18.44
N ALA A 146 2.66 12.49 19.37
CA ALA A 146 2.78 12.76 20.81
C ALA A 146 4.21 13.15 21.21
N GLU A 147 5.23 12.52 20.62
CA GLU A 147 6.63 12.76 20.96
C GLU A 147 7.23 13.98 20.24
N PHE A 148 6.89 14.18 18.96
CA PHE A 148 7.57 15.14 18.06
C PHE A 148 6.67 16.21 17.45
N GLY A 149 5.35 16.03 17.46
CA GLY A 149 4.41 16.97 16.86
C GLY A 149 4.05 18.16 17.74
#